data_AF-A0A4S4CIA3-F1
#
_entry.id   AF-A0A4S4CIA3-F1
#
_cell.length_a   1.000
_cell.length_b   1.000
_cell.length_c   1.000
_cell.angle_alpha   90.00
_cell.angle_beta   90.00
_cell.angle_gamma   90.00
#
_symmetry.space_group_name_H-M   'P 1'
#
loop_
_entity.id
_entity.type
_entity.pdbx_description
1 polymer ?
#
loop_
_entity_poly.entity_id
_entity_poly.type
_entity_poly.pdbx_seq_one_letter_code
_entity_poly.pdbx_strand_id
1 'polypeptide(L)'
;MTCRDDILAVARILARQSADGTFSSQEVVAALRARGTTHLDTTIRRHVASEMCRNAVGANAGKFHDLERVERGRFRLIEAAPKANL
;
A
#
# COMPACT_ATOMS: atom_id res chain seq x y z
N MET A 1 9.08 -13.54 -0.99
CA MET A 1 8.28 -12.33 -0.62
C MET A 1 7.21 -12.15 -1.68
N THR A 2 5.99 -11.83 -1.28
CA THR A 2 4.90 -11.53 -2.23
C THR A 2 4.89 -10.05 -2.61
N CYS A 3 4.21 -9.69 -3.71
CA CYS A 3 4.02 -8.29 -4.08
C CYS A 3 3.37 -7.48 -2.94
N ARG A 4 2.43 -8.09 -2.19
CA ARG A 4 1.80 -7.47 -1.01
C ARG A 4 2.83 -7.15 0.07
N ASP A 5 3.72 -8.09 0.41
CA ASP A 5 4.73 -7.90 1.45
C ASP A 5 5.69 -6.75 1.09
N ASP A 6 6.13 -6.73 -0.17
CA ASP A 6 7.02 -5.68 -0.68
C ASP A 6 6.33 -4.30 -0.64
N ILE A 7 5.06 -4.23 -1.04
CA ILE A 7 4.24 -3.00 -0.95
C ILE A 7 4.12 -2.53 0.50
N LEU A 8 3.80 -3.42 1.44
CA LEU A 8 3.68 -3.07 2.86
C LEU A 8 5.00 -2.52 3.43
N ALA A 9 6.13 -3.10 3.04
CA ALA A 9 7.44 -2.63 3.49
C ALA A 9 7.74 -1.20 3.02
N VAL A 10 7.46 -0.86 1.76
CA VAL A 10 7.65 0.52 1.26
C VAL A 10 6.59 1.48 1.78
N ALA A 11 5.33 1.06 1.87
CA ALA A 11 4.23 1.88 2.35
C ALA A 11 4.47 2.39 3.78
N ARG A 12 5.01 1.54 4.67
CA ARG A 12 5.39 1.95 6.05
C ARG A 12 6.48 3.01 6.07
N ILE A 13 7.38 3.00 5.09
CA ILE A 13 8.46 4.00 5.01
C ILE A 13 7.89 5.31 4.47
N LEU A 14 7.11 5.25 3.39
CA LEU A 14 6.47 6.43 2.80
C LEU A 14 5.52 7.12 3.79
N ALA A 15 4.69 6.36 4.50
CA ALA A 15 3.79 6.91 5.51
C ALA A 15 4.54 7.62 6.65
N ARG A 16 5.70 7.10 7.09
CA ARG A 16 6.53 7.76 8.11
C ARG A 16 7.26 9.02 7.61
N GLN A 17 7.48 9.12 6.30
CA GLN A 17 8.13 10.27 5.68
C GLN A 17 7.14 11.38 5.30
N SER A 18 5.86 11.05 5.11
CA SER A 18 4.81 12.03 4.81
C SER A 18 4.31 12.72 6.08
N ALA A 19 4.05 14.03 5.99
CA ALA A 19 3.53 14.82 7.11
C ALA A 19 2.13 14.38 7.58
N ASP A 20 1.32 13.84 6.66
CA ASP A 20 -0.06 13.41 6.91
C ASP A 20 -0.23 11.88 6.99
N GLY A 21 0.87 11.13 6.91
CA GLY A 21 0.83 9.66 6.91
C GLY A 21 0.31 9.03 5.63
N THR A 22 0.08 9.79 4.55
CA THR A 22 -0.47 9.28 3.29
C THR A 22 0.59 9.15 2.19
N PHE A 23 0.31 8.33 1.18
CA PHE A 23 1.18 8.08 0.03
C PHE A 23 0.36 7.74 -1.22
N SER A 24 0.99 7.76 -2.39
CA SER A 24 0.40 7.43 -3.68
C SER A 24 0.90 6.09 -4.23
N SER A 25 0.14 5.51 -5.15
CA SER A 25 0.58 4.29 -5.86
C SER A 25 1.83 4.52 -6.71
N GLN A 26 2.07 5.75 -7.17
CA GLN A 26 3.27 6.10 -7.92
C GLN A 26 4.51 6.13 -7.04
N GLU A 27 4.41 6.67 -5.82
CA GLU A 27 5.51 6.64 -4.84
C GLU A 27 5.86 5.20 -4.44
N VAL A 28 4.86 4.33 -4.27
CA VAL A 28 5.06 2.89 -4.02
C VAL A 28 5.82 2.24 -5.17
N VAL A 29 5.39 2.47 -6.43
CA VAL A 29 6.08 1.94 -7.62
C VAL A 29 7.52 2.45 -7.68
N ALA A 30 7.74 3.75 -7.51
CA ALA A 30 9.08 4.35 -7.55
C ALA A 30 9.99 3.76 -6.47
N ALA A 31 9.50 3.63 -5.24
CA ALA A 31 10.25 3.05 -4.12
C ALA A 31 10.61 1.58 -4.35
N LEU A 32 9.69 0.79 -4.92
CA LEU A 32 9.96 -0.62 -5.25
C LEU A 32 10.93 -0.77 -6.43
N ARG A 33 10.84 0.11 -7.43
CA ARG A 33 11.78 0.15 -8.55
C ARG A 33 13.19 0.51 -8.09
N ALA A 34 13.33 1.49 -7.21
CA ALA A 34 14.62 1.84 -6.60
C ALA A 34 15.27 0.68 -5.81
N ARG A 35 14.47 -0.31 -5.37
CA ARG A 35 14.92 -1.53 -4.69
C ARG A 35 15.15 -2.72 -5.62
N GLY A 36 14.99 -2.55 -6.93
CA GLY A 36 15.19 -3.62 -7.91
C GLY A 36 14.06 -4.66 -7.96
N THR A 37 12.81 -4.26 -7.68
CA THR A 37 11.66 -5.18 -7.78
C THR A 37 11.52 -5.81 -9.17
N THR A 38 11.08 -7.07 -9.21
CA THR A 38 10.71 -7.80 -10.42
C THR A 38 9.21 -7.74 -10.71
N HIS A 39 8.39 -7.19 -9.80
CA HIS A 39 6.95 -7.06 -10.02
C HIS A 39 6.65 -6.03 -11.11
N LEU A 40 5.61 -6.28 -11.90
CA LEU A 40 5.13 -5.32 -12.89
C LEU A 40 4.45 -4.12 -12.21
N ASP A 41 4.63 -2.92 -12.77
CA ASP A 41 3.99 -1.69 -12.28
C ASP A 41 2.47 -1.81 -12.23
N THR A 42 1.87 -2.46 -13.23
CA THR A 42 0.43 -2.73 -13.31
C THR A 42 -0.03 -3.63 -12.16
N THR A 43 0.76 -4.65 -11.83
CA THR A 43 0.50 -5.53 -10.69
C THR A 43 0.56 -4.75 -9.39
N ILE A 44 1.60 -3.95 -9.17
CA ILE A 44 1.76 -3.13 -7.95
C ILE A 44 0.57 -2.17 -7.81
N ARG A 45 0.22 -1.43 -8.86
CA ARG A 45 -0.89 -0.47 -8.85
C ARG A 45 -2.22 -1.14 -8.57
N ARG A 46 -2.49 -2.32 -9.15
CA ARG A 46 -3.70 -3.09 -8.89
C ARG A 46 -3.80 -3.53 -7.43
N HIS A 47 -2.70 -4.02 -6.85
CA HIS A 47 -2.66 -4.36 -5.43
C HIS A 47 -3.01 -3.15 -4.56
N VAL A 48 -2.34 -2.02 -4.76
CA VAL A 48 -2.56 -0.80 -3.97
C VAL A 48 -4.00 -0.28 -4.12
N ALA A 49 -4.50 -0.16 -5.35
CA ALA A 49 -5.76 0.53 -5.62
C ALA A 49 -7.01 -0.33 -5.46
N SER A 50 -6.89 -1.66 -5.46
CA SER A 50 -8.05 -2.57 -5.41
C SER A 50 -7.89 -3.63 -4.32
N GLU A 51 -6.94 -4.55 -4.47
CA GLU A 51 -6.91 -5.76 -3.63
C GLU A 51 -6.58 -5.48 -2.16
N MET A 52 -5.70 -4.51 -1.90
CA MET A 52 -5.29 -4.13 -0.55
C MET A 52 -6.18 -3.03 0.05
N CYS A 53 -6.99 -2.35 -0.77
CA CYS A 53 -7.72 -1.17 -0.35
C CYS A 53 -9.12 -1.53 0.17
N ARG A 54 -9.39 -1.31 1.47
CA ARG A 54 -10.64 -1.72 2.14
C ARG A 54 -11.90 -1.10 1.53
N ASN A 55 -11.78 0.11 1.01
CA ASN A 55 -12.87 0.90 0.45
C ASN A 55 -12.79 0.97 -1.08
N ALA A 56 -12.11 0.01 -1.72
CA ALA A 56 -12.17 -0.16 -3.16
C ALA A 56 -13.48 -0.82 -3.59
N VAL A 57 -13.87 -0.58 -4.85
CA VAL A 57 -15.05 -1.17 -5.49
C VAL A 57 -14.62 -1.98 -6.72
N GLY A 58 -15.36 -3.05 -7.00
CA GLY A 58 -15.13 -3.92 -8.17
C GLY A 58 -14.75 -5.35 -7.80
N ALA A 59 -14.51 -6.17 -8.82
CA ALA A 59 -14.13 -7.57 -8.63
C ALA A 59 -12.76 -7.67 -7.94
N ASN A 60 -12.67 -8.49 -6.89
CA ASN A 60 -11.48 -8.69 -6.04
C ASN A 60 -11.01 -7.45 -5.24
N ALA A 61 -11.83 -6.40 -5.15
CA ALA A 61 -11.57 -5.26 -4.29
C ALA A 61 -11.61 -5.66 -2.81
N GLY A 62 -10.78 -5.01 -1.97
CA GLY A 62 -10.81 -5.21 -0.52
C GLY A 62 -10.44 -6.64 -0.07
N LYS A 63 -9.63 -7.38 -0.82
CA LYS A 63 -9.21 -8.73 -0.44
C LYS A 63 -8.41 -8.77 0.86
N PHE A 64 -7.56 -7.76 1.11
CA PHE A 64 -6.58 -7.80 2.21
C PHE A 64 -6.76 -6.73 3.29
N HIS A 65 -7.51 -5.65 3.01
CA HIS A 65 -7.80 -4.55 3.95
C HIS A 65 -6.57 -3.88 4.59
N ASP A 66 -5.41 -3.88 3.91
CA ASP A 66 -4.19 -3.25 4.42
C ASP A 66 -4.21 -1.72 4.29
N LEU A 67 -4.92 -1.21 3.30
CA LEU A 67 -4.89 0.18 2.87
C LEU A 67 -6.30 0.79 2.90
N GLU A 68 -6.35 2.09 3.09
CA GLU A 68 -7.55 2.90 2.86
C GLU A 68 -7.22 4.01 1.88
N ARG A 69 -8.07 4.19 0.88
CA ARG A 69 -8.03 5.35 0.00
C ARG A 69 -8.72 6.52 0.69
N VAL A 70 -7.96 7.55 1.02
CA VAL A 70 -8.46 8.75 1.73
C VAL A 70 -8.92 9.85 0.80
N GLU A 71 -8.32 9.92 -0.39
CA GLU A 71 -8.73 10.81 -1.47
C GLU A 71 -8.29 10.26 -2.85
N ARG A 72 -8.48 11.02 -3.91
CA ARG A 72 -8.14 10.58 -5.27
C ARG A 72 -6.63 10.37 -5.42
N GLY A 73 -6.21 9.11 -5.29
CA GLY A 73 -4.82 8.71 -5.54
C GLY A 73 -3.93 8.72 -4.30
N ARG A 74 -4.48 9.08 -3.14
CA ARG A 74 -3.80 8.97 -1.84
C ARG A 74 -4.38 7.83 -1.01
N PHE A 75 -3.47 7.14 -0.35
CA PHE A 75 -3.72 5.96 0.46
C PHE A 75 -3.04 6.12 1.81
N ARG A 76 -3.59 5.48 2.84
CA ARG A 76 -2.96 5.33 4.14
C ARG A 76 -2.90 3.86 4.52
N LEU A 77 -1.95 3.50 5.38
CA LEU A 77 -1.95 2.20 6.02
C LEU A 77 -3.09 2.12 7.05
N ILE A 78 -3.77 0.99 7.07
CA ILE A 78 -4.62 0.59 8.18
C ILE A 78 -3.74 -0.26 9.08
N GLU A 79 -3.00 0.37 9.98
CA GLU A 79 -2.37 -0.42 11.04
C GLU A 79 -3.47 -0.97 11.94
N ALA A 80 -3.51 -2.30 12.12
CA ALA A 80 -3.81 -2.79 13.45
C ALA A 80 -2.68 -2.26 14.32
N ALA A 81 -2.99 -1.38 15.28
CA ALA A 81 -2.03 -0.94 16.28
C ALA A 81 -1.20 -2.15 16.74
N PRO A 82 0.12 -2.01 16.97
CA PRO A 82 0.87 -3.11 17.54
C PRO A 82 0.12 -3.56 18.79
N LYS A 83 -0.21 -4.85 18.89
CA LYS A 83 -0.51 -5.42 20.20
C LYS A 83 0.75 -5.16 21.01
N ALA A 84 0.69 -4.16 21.88
CA ALA A 84 1.62 -4.04 22.98
C ALA A 84 1.44 -5.34 23.76
N ASN A 85 2.34 -6.29 23.54
CA ASN A 85 2.43 -7.44 24.42
C ASN A 85 2.90 -6.87 25.76
N LEU A 86 1.95 -6.78 26.70
CA LEU A 86 2.21 -6.81 28.14
C LEU A 86 2.88 -8.14 28.51
#